data_AF-A0A2T7PK57-F1
#
_entry.id   AF-A0A2T7PK57-F1
#
_cell.length_a   1.000
_cell.length_b   1.000
_cell.length_c   1.000
_cell.angle_alpha   90.00
_cell.angle_beta   90.00
_cell.angle_gamma   90.00
#
_symmetry.space_group_name_H-M   'P 1'
#
loop_
_entity.id
_entity.type
_entity.pdbx_description
1 polymer ?
#
loop_
_entity_poly.entity_id
_entity_poly.type
_entity_poly.pdbx_seq_one_letter_code
_entity_poly.pdbx_strand_id
1 'polypeptide(L)'
;MATSATADQAQAIIDDKSLVEEELWEELEKGDIPAHIRESRLEELKLQSEQFHNMKERDHGEYTLLQDEKKFLEQTTTEQKCVVHFFHSDFRRCAIVDSHLEKLAKKYFETKFSRINVEVAKFLVNKLKIQVLPAIICFNKGIVVDRIIGFEDFGNSDDFRTEVLERRLAESNTIKLPGDKDHRKTTVLGAQRHSKKDDSSSDDDE
;
A
#
# COMPACT_ATOMS: atom_id res chain seq x y z
N MET A 1 -16.96 8.56 3.60
CA MET A 1 -16.30 9.23 2.46
C MET A 1 -14.78 9.18 2.71
N ALA A 2 -14.10 8.14 2.25
CA ALA A 2 -12.64 8.06 2.29
C ALA A 2 -12.20 7.63 0.89
N THR A 3 -12.09 8.60 0.01
CA THR A 3 -11.70 8.43 -1.38
C THR A 3 -10.18 8.47 -1.44
N SER A 4 -9.57 7.36 -1.85
CA SER A 4 -8.16 7.32 -2.25
C SER A 4 -7.95 8.39 -3.33
N ALA A 5 -7.11 9.40 -3.04
CA ALA A 5 -6.82 10.47 -3.99
C ALA A 5 -6.20 9.86 -5.26
N THR A 6 -6.91 9.97 -6.38
CA THR A 6 -6.42 9.53 -7.69
C THR A 6 -5.43 10.56 -8.24
N ALA A 7 -4.55 10.14 -9.17
CA ALA A 7 -3.53 11.01 -9.75
C ALA A 7 -4.11 12.25 -10.47
N ASP A 8 -5.28 12.13 -11.10
CA ASP A 8 -5.97 13.26 -11.74
C ASP A 8 -6.60 14.23 -10.72
N GLN A 9 -7.13 13.69 -9.61
CA GLN A 9 -7.60 14.51 -8.49
C GLN A 9 -6.43 15.24 -7.83
N ALA A 10 -5.26 14.59 -7.72
CA ALA A 10 -4.04 15.15 -7.17
C ALA A 10 -3.56 16.40 -7.93
N GLN A 11 -3.67 16.41 -9.26
CA GLN A 11 -3.23 17.53 -10.09
C GLN A 11 -4.20 18.73 -9.97
N ALA A 12 -5.51 18.48 -10.00
CA ALA A 12 -6.52 19.52 -9.83
C ALA A 12 -6.47 20.16 -8.43
N ILE A 13 -6.20 19.37 -7.39
CA ILE A 13 -6.08 19.85 -6.01
C ILE A 13 -4.91 20.81 -5.81
N ILE A 14 -3.86 20.77 -6.66
CA ILE A 14 -2.65 21.60 -6.48
C ILE A 14 -2.83 23.01 -7.07
N ASP A 15 -3.39 23.13 -8.27
CA ASP A 15 -3.70 24.43 -8.88
C ASP A 15 -4.81 25.16 -8.09
N ASP A 16 -5.78 24.39 -7.58
CA ASP A 16 -6.83 24.89 -6.70
C ASP A 16 -6.25 25.25 -5.31
N LYS A 17 -5.16 24.61 -4.86
CA LYS A 17 -4.60 24.78 -3.50
C LYS A 17 -3.96 26.13 -3.23
N SER A 18 -3.31 26.78 -4.19
CA SER A 18 -2.69 28.08 -3.90
C SER A 18 -3.76 29.15 -3.67
N LEU A 19 -4.86 29.06 -4.41
CA LEU A 19 -6.03 29.93 -4.25
C LEU A 19 -6.83 29.56 -2.99
N VAL A 20 -7.01 28.26 -2.72
CA VAL A 20 -7.66 27.78 -1.49
C VAL A 20 -6.81 28.09 -0.25
N GLU A 21 -5.48 28.05 -0.32
CA GLU A 21 -4.63 28.50 0.79
C GLU A 21 -4.91 29.98 1.08
N GLU A 22 -4.82 30.85 0.09
CA GLU A 22 -5.04 32.30 0.24
C GLU A 22 -6.48 32.62 0.73
N GLU A 23 -7.49 31.95 0.19
CA GLU A 23 -8.90 32.11 0.57
C GLU A 23 -9.21 31.54 1.97
N LEU A 24 -8.57 30.42 2.36
CA LEU A 24 -8.67 29.83 3.70
C LEU A 24 -7.98 30.70 4.75
N TRP A 25 -6.85 31.34 4.41
CA TRP A 25 -6.20 32.32 5.26
C TRP A 25 -7.12 33.51 5.54
N GLU A 26 -7.82 34.02 4.52
CA GLU A 26 -8.78 35.11 4.66
C GLU A 26 -10.05 34.72 5.45
N GLU A 27 -10.58 33.51 5.27
CA GLU A 27 -11.70 33.01 6.09
C GLU A 27 -11.30 32.77 7.55
N LEU A 28 -10.09 32.29 7.80
CA LEU A 28 -9.55 32.05 9.15
C LEU A 28 -9.19 33.34 9.90
N GLU A 29 -8.93 34.45 9.20
CA GLU A 29 -8.74 35.77 9.81
C GLU A 29 -10.07 36.42 10.21
N LYS A 30 -11.18 36.02 9.57
CA LYS A 30 -12.54 36.49 9.90
C LYS A 30 -13.22 35.72 11.04
N GLY A 31 -12.74 34.51 11.39
CA GLY A 31 -13.36 33.64 12.40
C GLY A 31 -12.79 33.82 13.82
N ASP A 32 -13.66 33.90 14.81
CA ASP A 32 -13.34 34.01 16.26
C ASP A 32 -12.83 32.68 16.87
N ILE A 33 -11.90 32.02 16.17
CA ILE A 33 -11.29 30.75 16.57
C ILE A 33 -10.00 31.06 17.35
N PRO A 34 -9.79 30.49 18.54
CA PRO A 34 -8.57 30.71 19.32
C PRO A 34 -7.31 30.44 18.48
N ALA A 35 -6.35 31.37 18.53
CA ALA A 35 -5.16 31.38 17.68
C ALA A 35 -4.39 30.04 17.68
N HIS A 36 -4.33 29.35 18.83
CA HIS A 36 -3.65 28.07 18.98
C HIS A 36 -4.33 26.92 18.21
N ILE A 37 -5.67 26.88 18.12
CA ILE A 37 -6.39 25.85 17.34
C ILE A 37 -6.20 26.09 15.83
N ARG A 38 -6.13 27.36 15.43
CA ARG A 38 -5.87 27.77 14.04
C ARG A 38 -4.47 27.37 13.60
N GLU A 39 -3.46 27.70 14.41
CA GLU A 39 -2.06 27.37 14.11
C GLU A 39 -1.84 25.85 14.00
N SER A 40 -2.38 25.07 14.94
CA SER A 40 -2.26 23.60 14.89
C SER A 40 -2.91 22.98 13.65
N ARG A 41 -4.12 23.42 13.25
CA ARG A 41 -4.78 22.88 12.05
C ARG A 41 -4.05 23.24 10.77
N LEU A 42 -3.54 24.46 10.69
CA LEU A 42 -2.75 24.90 9.55
C LEU A 42 -1.46 24.08 9.43
N GLU A 43 -0.78 23.84 10.55
CA GLU A 43 0.45 23.06 10.58
C GLU A 43 0.22 21.60 10.15
N GLU A 44 -0.88 20.97 10.58
CA GLU A 44 -1.29 19.64 10.10
C GLU A 44 -1.56 19.62 8.59
N LEU A 45 -2.29 20.62 8.08
CA LEU A 45 -2.58 20.74 6.64
C LEU A 45 -1.30 20.95 5.81
N LYS A 46 -0.39 21.79 6.29
CA LYS A 46 0.89 22.05 5.64
C LYS A 46 1.74 20.78 5.58
N LEU A 47 1.86 20.06 6.70
CA LEU A 47 2.60 18.80 6.76
C LEU A 47 2.03 17.76 5.79
N GLN A 48 0.71 17.63 5.71
CA GLN A 48 0.06 16.73 4.75
C GLN A 48 0.31 17.17 3.31
N SER A 49 0.28 18.47 3.04
CA SER A 49 0.58 19.04 1.72
C SER A 49 2.01 18.70 1.28
N GLU A 50 2.99 18.93 2.14
CA GLU A 50 4.40 18.64 1.89
C GLU A 50 4.65 17.14 1.68
N GLN A 51 4.03 16.28 2.50
CA GLN A 51 4.11 14.82 2.32
C GLN A 51 3.56 14.40 0.95
N PHE A 52 2.42 14.96 0.56
CA PHE A 52 1.80 14.66 -0.71
C PHE A 52 2.65 15.14 -1.89
N HIS A 53 3.24 16.33 -1.78
CA HIS A 53 4.15 16.90 -2.77
C HIS A 53 5.40 16.02 -2.93
N ASN A 54 6.05 15.67 -1.83
CA ASN A 54 7.23 14.79 -1.83
C ASN A 54 6.94 13.41 -2.43
N MET A 55 5.76 12.83 -2.15
CA MET A 55 5.37 11.56 -2.76
C MET A 55 5.18 11.71 -4.28
N LYS A 56 4.60 12.83 -4.73
CA LYS A 56 4.40 13.10 -6.15
C LYS A 56 5.71 13.29 -6.91
N GLU A 57 6.65 14.05 -6.33
CA GLU A 57 8.00 14.23 -6.91
C GLU A 57 8.76 12.90 -7.06
N ARG A 58 8.37 11.88 -6.31
CA ARG A 58 8.97 10.53 -6.33
C ARG A 58 8.19 9.57 -7.22
N ASP A 59 7.39 10.09 -8.15
CA ASP A 59 6.56 9.33 -9.10
C ASP A 59 5.64 8.31 -8.40
N HIS A 60 5.11 8.65 -7.23
CA HIS A 60 4.06 7.84 -6.62
C HIS A 60 2.81 7.85 -7.51
N GLY A 61 2.06 6.75 -7.52
CA GLY A 61 0.89 6.60 -8.39
C GLY A 61 1.18 6.04 -9.78
N GLU A 62 2.46 5.91 -10.15
CA GLU A 62 2.89 5.31 -11.41
C GLU A 62 3.55 3.94 -11.21
N TYR A 63 3.53 3.13 -12.26
CA TYR A 63 4.18 1.83 -12.28
C TYR A 63 5.56 1.92 -12.95
N THR A 64 6.59 2.18 -12.16
CA THR A 64 7.94 2.48 -12.66
C THR A 64 8.76 1.22 -12.94
N LEU A 65 9.50 1.21 -14.05
CA LEU A 65 10.49 0.17 -14.35
C LEU A 65 11.86 0.53 -13.74
N LEU A 66 12.36 -0.33 -12.85
CA LEU A 66 13.70 -0.22 -12.29
C LEU A 66 14.71 -0.87 -13.24
N GLN A 67 15.60 -0.04 -13.78
CA GLN A 67 16.65 -0.47 -14.70
C GLN A 67 17.89 -1.02 -13.99
N ASP A 68 18.07 -0.73 -12.70
CA ASP A 68 19.28 -1.08 -11.95
C ASP A 68 18.93 -1.59 -10.55
N GLU A 69 19.74 -2.52 -10.04
CA GLU A 69 19.64 -3.02 -8.66
C GLU A 69 19.91 -1.91 -7.62
N LYS A 70 20.73 -0.92 -7.97
CA LYS A 70 21.01 0.22 -7.10
C LYS A 70 19.74 1.05 -6.86
N LYS A 71 18.99 1.34 -7.92
CA LYS A 71 17.72 2.07 -7.83
C LYS A 71 16.68 1.30 -7.00
N PHE A 72 16.67 -0.03 -7.12
CA PHE A 72 15.83 -0.87 -6.26
C PHE A 72 16.17 -0.72 -4.77
N LEU A 73 17.46 -0.75 -4.41
CA LEU A 73 17.90 -0.61 -3.01
C LEU A 73 17.57 0.78 -2.45
N GLU A 74 17.77 1.81 -3.26
CA GLU A 74 17.44 3.19 -2.92
C GLU A 74 15.94 3.35 -2.66
N GLN A 75 15.10 2.87 -3.58
CA GLN A 75 13.65 2.96 -3.45
C GLN A 75 13.10 2.15 -2.27
N THR A 76 13.58 0.92 -2.06
CA THR A 76 13.10 0.08 -0.94
C THR A 76 13.50 0.64 0.42
N THR A 77 14.61 1.39 0.51
CA THR A 77 15.08 2.01 1.75
C THR A 77 14.43 3.37 2.00
N THR A 78 14.17 4.15 0.95
CA THR A 78 13.70 5.53 1.09
C THR A 78 12.17 5.61 1.18
N GLU A 79 11.45 4.64 0.61
CA GLU A 79 9.98 4.60 0.65
C GLU A 79 9.49 3.84 1.89
N GLN A 80 8.40 4.34 2.48
CA GLN A 80 7.76 3.68 3.61
C GLN A 80 7.09 2.37 3.19
N LYS A 81 6.39 2.36 2.06
CA LYS A 81 5.68 1.19 1.53
C LYS A 81 5.98 1.04 0.04
N CYS A 82 6.49 -0.13 -0.33
CA CYS A 82 6.92 -0.40 -1.70
C CYS A 82 6.51 -1.82 -2.10
N VAL A 83 5.97 -1.97 -3.30
CA VAL A 83 5.64 -3.26 -3.92
C VAL A 83 6.51 -3.40 -5.16
N VAL A 84 7.33 -4.45 -5.20
CA VAL A 84 8.20 -4.72 -6.34
C VAL A 84 7.84 -6.04 -6.99
N HIS A 85 7.55 -5.99 -8.29
CA HIS A 85 7.31 -7.14 -9.13
C HIS A 85 8.60 -7.55 -9.87
N PHE A 86 9.04 -8.79 -9.62
CA PHE A 86 10.12 -9.43 -10.35
C PHE A 86 9.52 -10.16 -11.55
N PHE A 87 9.83 -9.65 -12.74
CA PHE A 87 9.25 -10.12 -13.99
C PHE A 87 10.32 -10.59 -14.98
N HIS A 88 9.87 -11.32 -16.00
CA HIS A 88 10.68 -11.73 -17.14
C HIS A 88 9.79 -11.73 -18.39
N SER A 89 10.30 -11.21 -19.51
CA SER A 89 9.55 -10.99 -20.76
C SER A 89 8.92 -12.25 -21.34
N ASP A 90 9.61 -13.39 -21.24
CA ASP A 90 9.17 -14.67 -21.82
C ASP A 90 7.98 -15.29 -21.08
N PHE A 91 7.66 -14.81 -19.87
CA PHE A 91 6.60 -15.37 -19.05
C PHE A 91 5.31 -14.57 -19.20
N ARG A 92 4.34 -15.13 -19.93
CA ARG A 92 3.01 -14.51 -20.13
C ARG A 92 2.32 -14.13 -18.82
N ARG A 93 2.47 -14.94 -17.77
CA ARG A 93 1.88 -14.69 -16.45
C ARG A 93 2.37 -13.41 -15.79
N CYS A 94 3.62 -12.99 -16.08
CA CYS A 94 4.15 -11.72 -15.60
C CYS A 94 3.40 -10.51 -16.21
N ALA A 95 3.02 -10.60 -17.49
CA ALA A 95 2.28 -9.53 -18.17
C ALA A 95 0.87 -9.33 -17.59
N ILE A 96 0.25 -10.42 -17.10
CA ILE A 96 -1.05 -10.37 -16.42
C ILE A 96 -0.90 -9.59 -15.12
N VAL A 97 0.09 -9.93 -14.29
CA VAL A 97 0.38 -9.23 -13.03
C VAL A 97 0.72 -7.75 -13.27
N ASP A 98 1.52 -7.44 -14.29
CA ASP A 98 1.83 -6.06 -14.69
C ASP A 98 0.55 -5.25 -14.94
N SER A 99 -0.43 -5.83 -15.64
CA SER A 99 -1.71 -5.17 -15.95
C SER A 99 -2.56 -4.87 -14.70
N HIS A 100 -2.48 -5.72 -13.67
CA HIS A 100 -3.19 -5.48 -12.41
C HIS A 100 -2.45 -4.47 -11.53
N LEU A 101 -1.12 -4.56 -11.44
CA LEU A 101 -0.31 -3.63 -10.65
C LEU A 101 -0.36 -2.21 -11.21
N GLU A 102 -0.44 -2.02 -12.53
CA GLU A 102 -0.60 -0.70 -13.13
C GLU A 102 -1.92 -0.03 -12.71
N LYS A 103 -3.02 -0.81 -12.63
CA LYS A 103 -4.31 -0.31 -12.14
C LYS A 103 -4.24 0.04 -10.65
N LEU A 104 -3.56 -0.78 -9.86
CA LEU A 104 -3.40 -0.57 -8.42
C LEU A 104 -2.49 0.63 -8.11
N ALA A 105 -1.44 0.85 -8.90
CA ALA A 105 -0.55 2.00 -8.76
C ALA A 105 -1.34 3.31 -8.80
N LYS A 106 -2.23 3.47 -9.79
CA LYS A 106 -3.07 4.68 -9.93
C LYS A 106 -4.08 4.86 -8.80
N LYS A 107 -4.47 3.78 -8.12
CA LYS A 107 -5.45 3.78 -7.02
C LYS A 107 -4.78 4.05 -5.66
N TYR A 108 -3.56 3.59 -5.46
CA TYR A 108 -2.87 3.61 -4.17
C TYR A 108 -1.62 4.47 -4.17
N PHE A 109 -1.81 5.79 -4.11
CA PHE A 109 -0.72 6.76 -4.13
C PHE A 109 0.24 6.65 -2.91
N GLU A 110 -0.24 6.20 -1.75
CA GLU A 110 0.61 5.99 -0.56
C GLU A 110 1.67 4.90 -0.76
N THR A 111 1.50 4.00 -1.74
CA THR A 111 2.38 2.85 -1.96
C THR A 111 3.09 3.00 -3.29
N LYS A 112 4.42 2.83 -3.27
CA LYS A 112 5.21 2.86 -4.50
C LYS A 112 5.14 1.50 -5.18
N PHE A 113 4.72 1.47 -6.44
CA PHE A 113 4.71 0.25 -7.24
C PHE A 113 5.82 0.30 -8.27
N SER A 114 6.58 -0.79 -8.39
CA SER A 114 7.65 -0.87 -9.37
C SER A 114 7.87 -2.29 -9.85
N ARG A 115 8.58 -2.41 -10.96
CA ARG A 115 8.97 -3.70 -11.52
C ARG A 115 10.43 -3.74 -11.89
N ILE A 116 11.02 -4.93 -11.86
CA ILE A 116 12.42 -5.16 -12.22
C ILE A 116 12.56 -6.46 -12.98
N ASN A 117 13.37 -6.44 -14.04
CA ASN A 117 13.67 -7.65 -14.81
C ASN A 117 14.66 -8.51 -14.03
N VAL A 118 14.33 -9.78 -13.82
CA VAL A 118 15.19 -10.76 -13.13
C VAL A 118 16.54 -10.98 -13.82
N GLU A 119 16.63 -10.76 -15.13
CA GLU A 119 17.89 -10.86 -15.88
C GLU A 119 18.87 -9.74 -15.52
N VAL A 120 18.34 -8.58 -15.17
CA VAL A 120 19.11 -7.43 -14.71
C VAL A 120 19.45 -7.60 -13.23
N ALA A 121 18.47 -8.04 -12.44
CA ALA A 121 18.55 -8.12 -10.99
C ALA A 121 18.98 -9.50 -10.44
N LYS A 122 20.00 -10.11 -11.05
CA LYS A 122 20.43 -11.48 -10.70
C LYS A 122 20.90 -11.61 -9.25
N PHE A 123 21.55 -10.57 -8.72
CA PHE A 123 22.01 -10.59 -7.34
C PHE A 123 20.82 -10.55 -6.37
N LEU A 124 19.83 -9.71 -6.64
CA LEU A 124 18.60 -9.65 -5.84
C LEU A 124 17.79 -10.95 -5.92
N VAL A 125 17.66 -11.55 -7.10
CA VAL A 125 16.99 -12.85 -7.30
C VAL A 125 17.64 -13.94 -6.45
N ASN A 126 18.97 -14.01 -6.45
CA ASN A 126 19.71 -14.97 -5.63
C ASN A 126 19.58 -14.67 -4.13
N LYS A 127 19.69 -13.41 -3.73
CA LYS A 127 19.63 -12.99 -2.33
C LYS A 127 18.24 -13.20 -1.73
N LEU A 128 17.21 -12.91 -2.51
CA LEU A 128 15.81 -13.08 -2.13
C LEU A 128 15.31 -14.51 -2.40
N LYS A 129 16.12 -15.38 -3.02
CA LYS A 129 15.79 -16.78 -3.35
C LYS A 129 14.52 -16.90 -4.19
N ILE A 130 14.38 -16.06 -5.21
CA ILE A 130 13.26 -16.11 -6.14
C ILE A 130 13.50 -17.23 -7.14
N GLN A 131 12.72 -18.31 -7.05
CA GLN A 131 12.83 -19.48 -7.92
C GLN A 131 11.71 -19.58 -8.96
N VAL A 132 10.55 -18.99 -8.65
CA VAL A 132 9.33 -19.08 -9.46
C VAL A 132 8.88 -17.68 -9.83
N LEU A 133 8.45 -17.50 -11.08
CA LEU A 133 7.93 -16.24 -11.61
C LEU A 133 6.45 -16.38 -12.01
N PRO A 134 5.66 -15.31 -11.88
CA PRO A 134 6.02 -14.00 -11.33
C PRO A 134 6.20 -14.01 -9.80
N ALA A 135 7.00 -13.09 -9.27
CA ALA A 135 7.17 -12.91 -7.82
C ALA A 135 6.97 -11.44 -7.44
N ILE A 136 6.06 -11.19 -6.50
CA ILE A 136 5.77 -9.86 -5.97
C ILE A 136 6.26 -9.82 -4.53
N ILE A 137 7.07 -8.83 -4.20
CA ILE A 137 7.61 -8.65 -2.86
C ILE A 137 7.16 -7.32 -2.31
N CYS A 138 6.57 -7.36 -1.12
CA CYS A 138 6.10 -6.21 -0.40
C CYS A 138 7.14 -5.79 0.64
N PHE A 139 7.47 -4.52 0.65
CA PHE A 139 8.43 -3.89 1.56
C PHE A 139 7.73 -2.83 2.40
N ASN A 140 8.08 -2.78 3.68
CA ASN A 140 7.72 -1.71 4.59
C ASN A 140 8.99 -1.26 5.33
N LYS A 141 9.38 0.00 5.15
CA LYS A 141 10.60 0.59 5.73
C LYS A 141 11.85 -0.26 5.47
N GLY A 142 12.03 -0.71 4.22
CA GLY A 142 13.17 -1.58 3.83
C GLY A 142 13.09 -3.03 4.29
N ILE A 143 12.07 -3.42 5.05
CA ILE A 143 11.88 -4.81 5.52
C ILE A 143 10.87 -5.51 4.62
N VAL A 144 11.17 -6.75 4.22
CA VAL A 144 10.20 -7.59 3.50
C VAL A 144 9.08 -8.00 4.44
N VAL A 145 7.86 -7.56 4.15
CA VAL A 145 6.67 -7.91 4.94
C VAL A 145 5.96 -9.11 4.37
N ASP A 146 5.93 -9.23 3.05
CA ASP A 146 5.20 -10.31 2.38
C ASP A 146 5.81 -10.64 1.01
N ARG A 147 5.55 -11.87 0.57
CA ARG A 147 6.04 -12.43 -0.70
C ARG A 147 4.95 -13.27 -1.33
N ILE A 148 4.48 -12.83 -2.49
CA ILE A 148 3.52 -13.55 -3.30
C ILE A 148 4.29 -14.16 -4.46
N ILE A 149 4.30 -15.48 -4.56
CA ILE A 149 5.10 -16.22 -5.53
C ILE A 149 4.18 -17.07 -6.39
N GLY A 150 4.25 -16.87 -7.70
CA GLY A 150 3.42 -17.58 -8.66
C GLY A 150 1.94 -17.16 -8.59
N PHE A 151 1.08 -18.10 -8.97
CA PHE A 151 -0.38 -17.91 -9.04
C PHE A 151 -1.15 -18.77 -8.03
N GLU A 152 -0.44 -19.46 -7.14
CA GLU A 152 -1.05 -20.35 -6.15
C GLU A 152 -2.00 -19.57 -5.23
N ASP A 153 -1.57 -18.38 -4.78
CA ASP A 153 -2.38 -17.45 -3.99
C ASP A 153 -3.62 -16.89 -4.74
N PHE A 154 -3.63 -17.00 -6.08
CA PHE A 154 -4.72 -16.50 -6.94
C PHE A 154 -5.63 -17.61 -7.47
N GLY A 155 -5.54 -18.82 -6.92
CA GLY A 155 -6.34 -19.97 -7.36
C GLY A 155 -5.84 -20.60 -8.66
N ASN A 156 -4.55 -20.39 -8.98
CA ASN A 156 -3.84 -20.93 -10.14
C ASN A 156 -4.52 -20.68 -11.50
N SER A 157 -5.32 -19.62 -11.56
CA SER A 157 -6.06 -19.22 -12.76
C SER A 157 -5.43 -17.96 -13.33
N ASP A 158 -5.18 -17.95 -14.64
CA ASP A 158 -4.58 -16.81 -15.34
C ASP A 158 -5.53 -15.58 -15.34
N ASP A 159 -6.85 -15.80 -15.27
CA ASP A 159 -7.88 -14.76 -15.30
C ASP A 159 -8.40 -14.41 -13.88
N PHE A 160 -7.51 -13.98 -12.97
CA PHE A 160 -7.93 -13.51 -11.66
C PHE A 160 -8.34 -12.02 -11.69
N ARG A 161 -9.25 -11.63 -10.80
CA ARG A 161 -9.74 -10.24 -10.73
C ARG A 161 -8.77 -9.38 -9.91
N THR A 162 -8.64 -8.09 -10.25
CA THR A 162 -7.72 -7.16 -9.57
C THR A 162 -7.99 -7.09 -8.06
N GLU A 163 -9.24 -7.26 -7.63
CA GLU A 163 -9.65 -7.24 -6.23
C GLU A 163 -9.01 -8.37 -5.41
N VAL A 164 -8.65 -9.50 -6.05
CA VAL A 164 -7.98 -10.62 -5.36
C VAL A 164 -6.55 -10.23 -4.99
N LEU A 165 -5.80 -9.66 -5.94
CA LEU A 165 -4.45 -9.14 -5.70
C LEU A 165 -4.48 -7.98 -4.72
N GLU A 166 -5.47 -7.09 -4.85
CA GLU A 166 -5.68 -5.99 -3.92
C GLU A 166 -5.88 -6.51 -2.48
N ARG A 167 -6.79 -7.47 -2.27
CA ARG A 167 -7.00 -8.06 -0.95
C ARG A 167 -5.73 -8.71 -0.39
N ARG A 168 -4.96 -9.41 -1.23
CA ARG A 168 -3.70 -10.05 -0.81
C ARG A 168 -2.64 -9.02 -0.38
N LEU A 169 -2.53 -7.91 -1.11
CA LEU A 169 -1.64 -6.79 -0.74
C LEU A 169 -2.12 -6.05 0.51
N ALA A 170 -3.43 -6.05 0.80
CA ALA A 170 -3.98 -5.44 2.00
C ALA A 170 -3.67 -6.26 3.25
N GLU A 171 -3.68 -7.61 3.15
CA GLU A 171 -3.29 -8.51 4.24
C GLU A 171 -1.84 -8.25 4.72
N SER A 172 -0.95 -7.82 3.82
CA SER A 172 0.43 -7.45 4.15
C SER A 172 0.58 -6.02 4.70
N ASN A 173 -0.52 -5.29 4.92
CA ASN A 173 -0.55 -3.88 5.33
C ASN A 173 0.18 -2.92 4.36
N THR A 174 0.47 -3.40 3.15
CA THR A 174 1.18 -2.60 2.14
C THR A 174 0.23 -1.62 1.50
N ILE A 175 -1.03 -2.00 1.27
CA ILE A 175 -2.10 -1.09 0.85
C ILE A 175 -3.21 -1.00 1.92
N LYS A 176 -3.97 0.09 1.92
CA LYS A 176 -5.13 0.28 2.81
C LYS A 176 -6.42 0.18 2.00
N LEU A 177 -7.25 -0.83 2.27
CA LEU A 177 -8.55 -0.94 1.60
C LEU A 177 -9.53 0.12 2.13
N PRO A 178 -10.37 0.73 1.26
CA PRO A 178 -11.42 1.63 1.70
C PRO A 178 -12.44 0.84 2.55
N GLY A 179 -12.43 1.08 3.87
CA GLY A 179 -13.30 0.40 4.83
C GLY A 179 -12.60 -0.51 5.82
N ASP A 180 -11.29 -0.77 5.65
CA ASP A 180 -10.52 -1.54 6.63
C ASP A 180 -10.16 -0.63 7.82
N LYS A 181 -10.87 -0.83 8.95
CA LYS A 181 -10.47 -0.26 10.24
C LYS A 181 -9.26 -1.06 10.68
N ASP A 182 -8.09 -0.44 10.62
CA ASP A 182 -6.79 -0.89 11.13
C ASP A 182 -6.91 -2.09 12.09
N HIS A 183 -6.84 -3.32 11.56
CA HIS A 183 -6.89 -4.57 12.35
C HIS A 183 -5.56 -4.79 13.10
N ARG A 184 -4.94 -3.72 13.60
CA ARG A 184 -4.01 -3.83 14.72
C ARG A 184 -4.78 -4.47 15.84
N LYS A 185 -4.54 -5.77 16.02
CA LYS A 185 -4.98 -6.58 17.16
C LYS A 185 -4.89 -5.70 18.40
N THR A 186 -6.04 -5.18 18.82
CA THR A 186 -6.24 -4.60 20.13
C THR A 186 -6.18 -5.78 21.08
N THR A 187 -4.98 -6.26 21.39
CA THR A 187 -4.76 -6.99 22.63
C THR A 187 -4.88 -5.94 23.74
N VAL A 188 -6.13 -5.54 24.00
CA VAL A 188 -6.52 -4.77 25.17
C VAL A 188 -6.22 -5.64 26.36
N LEU A 189 -5.41 -5.07 27.26
CA LEU A 189 -5.17 -5.55 28.60
C LEU A 189 -6.43 -6.14 29.25
N GLY A 190 -6.29 -7.33 29.82
CA GLY A 190 -7.10 -7.78 30.95
C GLY A 190 -8.55 -8.18 30.65
N ALA A 191 -8.75 -9.40 30.15
CA ALA A 191 -10.00 -10.12 30.36
C ALA A 191 -9.72 -11.61 30.49
N GLN A 192 -9.44 -12.02 31.73
CA GLN A 192 -9.44 -13.41 32.17
C GLN A 192 -10.86 -13.97 31.99
N ARG A 193 -11.08 -14.78 30.95
CA ARG A 193 -12.32 -15.56 30.80
C ARG A 193 -12.02 -17.03 31.04
N HIS A 194 -12.36 -17.40 32.26
CA HIS A 194 -12.56 -18.74 32.79
C HIS A 194 -13.32 -19.61 31.77
N SER A 195 -12.66 -20.64 31.21
CA SER A 195 -13.34 -21.70 30.49
C SER A 195 -13.99 -22.63 31.51
N LYS A 196 -15.32 -22.56 31.62
CA LYS A 196 -16.12 -23.65 32.21
C LYS A 196 -16.38 -24.66 31.09
N LYS A 197 -15.97 -25.90 31.34
CA LYS A 197 -16.32 -27.10 30.57
C LYS A 197 -17.81 -27.35 30.73
N ASP A 198 -18.50 -27.55 29.62
CA ASP A 198 -19.77 -28.28 29.55
C ASP A 198 -19.73 -29.07 28.24
N ASP A 199 -19.19 -30.30 28.29
CA ASP A 199 -19.36 -31.30 27.24
C ASP A 199 -20.35 -32.34 27.76
N SER A 200 -21.53 -32.32 27.15
CA SER A 200 -22.58 -33.34 27.25
C SER A 200 -22.26 -34.51 26.32
N SER A 201 -22.30 -35.73 26.83
CA SER A 201 -22.61 -36.91 26.01
C SER A 201 -23.37 -37.94 26.83
N SER A 202 -24.59 -38.23 26.36
CA SER A 202 -25.48 -39.33 26.73
C SER A 202 -24.86 -40.70 26.53
N ASP A 203 -25.34 -41.69 27.30
CA ASP A 203 -25.55 -43.10 26.91
C ASP A 203 -26.58 -43.65 27.95
N ASP A 204 -27.87 -43.68 27.62
CA ASP A 204 -28.64 -44.82 27.05
C ASP A 204 -28.97 -45.93 28.09
N ASP A 205 -30.23 -45.91 28.53
CA ASP A 205 -30.93 -46.96 29.26
C ASP A 205 -31.49 -48.00 28.27
N GLU A 206 -31.14 -49.29 28.41
CA GLU A 206 -32.03 -50.47 28.36
C GLU A 206 -31.29 -51.76 28.75
#